data_AF-Q46VJ1-F1
#
_entry.id   AF-Q46VJ1-F1
#
_cell.length_a   1.000
_cell.length_b   1.000
_cell.length_c   1.000
_cell.angle_alpha   90.00
_cell.angle_beta   90.00
_cell.angle_gamma   90.00
#
_symmetry.space_group_name_H-M   'P 1'
#
loop_
_entity.id
_entity.type
_entity.pdbx_description
1 polymer ?
#
loop_
_entity_poly.entity_id
_entity_poly.type
_entity_poly.pdbx_seq_one_letter_code
_entity_poly.pdbx_strand_id
1 'polypeptide(L)'
;MSRRKDYSVGAPAESQDGQRRRIDEWMTLVGQHKTTLGFDDWLQQVLDEQHQRAATEAGHGVCQPTSRLLRQGDMLFRLEHGARYRVRHGQESPRVFTCVFDGETPYIAFENVVTGVRFPWITVDGVFRQTELRSMERLDAGDAEKNVEIGGTGPMGQTSPA
;
A
#
# COMPACT_ATOMS: atom_id res chain seq x y z
N MET A 1 39.27 -15.79 -5.57
CA MET A 1 37.95 -16.26 -6.04
C MET A 1 36.93 -15.98 -4.94
N SER A 2 36.26 -14.82 -5.00
CA SER A 2 35.27 -14.40 -4.00
C SER A 2 33.95 -15.14 -4.22
N ARG A 3 33.52 -15.92 -3.23
CA ARG A 3 32.14 -16.44 -3.18
C ARG A 3 31.21 -15.27 -2.88
N ARG A 4 30.33 -14.94 -3.82
CA ARG A 4 29.16 -14.10 -3.55
C ARG A 4 28.31 -14.86 -2.53
N LYS A 5 28.08 -14.25 -1.37
CA LYS A 5 27.00 -14.67 -0.47
C LYS A 5 25.73 -14.10 -1.07
N ASP A 6 24.93 -14.99 -1.66
CA ASP A 6 23.54 -14.68 -1.99
C ASP A 6 22.81 -14.44 -0.67
N TYR A 7 22.60 -13.17 -0.34
CA TYR A 7 21.69 -12.77 0.74
C TYR A 7 20.27 -12.90 0.20
N SER A 8 19.75 -14.13 0.20
CA SER A 8 18.31 -14.33 0.25
C SER A 8 17.90 -14.02 1.69
N VAL A 9 17.58 -12.75 1.94
CA VAL A 9 16.88 -12.36 3.17
C VAL A 9 15.47 -12.89 2.99
N GLY A 10 15.19 -14.04 3.60
CA GLY A 10 13.81 -14.47 3.81
C GLY A 10 13.12 -13.44 4.70
N ALA A 11 11.84 -13.18 4.43
CA ALA A 11 11.02 -12.33 5.27
C ALA A 11 11.23 -12.67 6.76
N PRO A 12 11.41 -11.69 7.65
CA PRO A 12 11.61 -11.97 9.05
C PRO A 12 10.45 -12.82 9.58
N ALA A 13 10.75 -13.88 10.32
CA ALA A 13 9.76 -14.82 10.86
C ALA A 13 8.60 -14.11 11.59
N GLU A 14 8.89 -12.95 12.20
CA GLU A 14 7.93 -12.07 12.88
C GLU A 14 6.80 -11.57 11.96
N SER A 15 7.05 -11.36 10.67
CA SER A 15 6.01 -10.91 9.72
C SER A 15 5.04 -12.04 9.34
N GLN A 16 5.50 -13.29 9.29
CA GLN A 16 4.63 -14.45 8.99
C GLN A 16 3.74 -14.81 10.17
N ASP A 17 4.26 -14.70 11.39
CA ASP A 17 3.48 -14.94 12.62
C ASP A 17 2.39 -13.88 12.81
N GLY A 18 2.69 -12.62 12.49
CA GLY A 18 1.70 -11.53 12.50
C GLY A 18 0.54 -11.77 11.54
N GLN A 19 0.83 -12.14 10.29
CA GLN A 19 -0.21 -12.42 9.28
C GLN A 19 -1.08 -13.62 9.66
N ARG A 20 -0.47 -14.71 10.15
CA ARG A 20 -1.22 -15.89 10.63
C ARG A 20 -2.19 -15.53 11.75
N ARG A 21 -1.72 -14.77 12.75
CA ARG A 21 -2.57 -14.29 13.85
C ARG A 21 -3.80 -13.52 13.34
N ARG A 22 -3.62 -12.66 12.34
CA ARG A 22 -4.73 -11.91 11.74
C ARG A 22 -5.69 -12.79 10.97
N ILE A 23 -5.20 -13.79 10.25
CA ILE A 23 -6.05 -14.77 9.58
C ILE A 23 -6.87 -15.57 10.59
N ASP A 24 -6.26 -16.03 11.68
CA ASP A 24 -6.95 -16.79 12.73
C ASP A 24 -8.02 -15.95 13.44
N GLU A 25 -7.72 -14.67 13.70
CA GLU A 25 -8.67 -13.70 14.25
C GLU A 25 -9.87 -13.50 13.31
N TRP A 26 -9.61 -13.24 12.02
CA TRP A 26 -10.65 -13.08 11.02
C TRP A 26 -11.53 -14.33 10.90
N MET A 27 -10.93 -15.52 10.78
CA MET A 27 -11.65 -16.80 10.72
C MET A 27 -12.53 -17.02 11.94
N THR A 28 -12.04 -16.67 13.13
CA THR A 28 -12.82 -16.74 14.36
C THR A 28 -14.03 -15.81 14.32
N LEU A 29 -13.87 -14.57 13.84
CA LEU A 29 -14.96 -13.60 13.73
C LEU A 29 -16.00 -14.00 12.68
N VAL A 30 -15.56 -14.57 11.55
CA VAL A 30 -16.45 -15.15 10.53
C VAL A 30 -17.25 -16.31 11.14
N GLY A 31 -16.59 -17.23 11.84
CA GLY A 31 -17.26 -18.35 12.53
C GLY A 31 -18.25 -17.92 13.61
N GLN A 32 -18.05 -16.74 14.20
CA GLN A 32 -18.96 -16.14 15.19
C GLN A 32 -20.02 -15.22 14.56
N HIS A 33 -20.08 -15.09 13.23
CA HIS A 33 -20.94 -14.15 12.52
C HIS A 33 -20.78 -12.68 12.94
N LYS A 34 -19.59 -12.31 13.42
CA LYS A 34 -19.25 -10.93 13.85
C LYS A 34 -18.72 -10.05 12.73
N THR A 35 -18.36 -10.64 11.58
CA THR A 35 -17.98 -9.92 10.37
C THR A 35 -18.49 -10.65 9.14
N THR A 36 -18.87 -9.88 8.13
CA THR A 36 -19.19 -10.35 6.78
C THR A 36 -18.15 -9.90 5.75
N LEU A 37 -17.13 -9.16 6.19
CA LEU A 37 -16.09 -8.62 5.32
C LEU A 37 -15.12 -9.71 4.88
N GLY A 38 -14.65 -9.61 3.63
CA GLY A 38 -13.49 -10.34 3.16
C GLY A 38 -12.24 -9.97 3.97
N PHE A 39 -11.24 -10.85 4.01
CA PHE A 39 -10.05 -10.67 4.83
C PHE A 39 -9.36 -9.31 4.61
N ASP A 40 -9.18 -8.87 3.35
CA ASP A 40 -8.48 -7.63 3.04
C ASP A 40 -9.21 -6.37 3.51
N ASP A 41 -10.54 -6.36 3.39
CA ASP A 41 -11.38 -5.24 3.83
C ASP A 41 -11.48 -5.20 5.34
N TRP A 42 -11.63 -6.38 5.97
CA TRP A 42 -11.60 -6.53 7.41
C TRP A 42 -10.25 -6.07 8.00
N LEU A 43 -9.14 -6.47 7.39
CA LEU A 43 -7.80 -6.12 7.86
C LEU A 43 -7.59 -4.61 7.80
N GLN A 44 -7.94 -3.96 6.68
CA GLN A 44 -7.89 -2.49 6.56
C GLN A 44 -8.71 -1.83 7.69
N GLN A 45 -9.96 -2.25 7.89
CA GLN A 45 -10.82 -1.65 8.91
C GLN A 45 -10.22 -1.78 10.32
N VAL A 46 -9.74 -2.98 10.68
CA VAL A 46 -9.16 -3.22 12.01
C VAL A 46 -7.92 -2.37 12.22
N LEU A 47 -7.05 -2.24 11.21
CA LEU A 47 -5.84 -1.45 11.31
C LEU A 47 -6.12 0.06 11.38
N ASP A 48 -7.09 0.56 10.62
CA ASP A 48 -7.54 1.95 10.70
C ASP A 48 -8.13 2.27 12.08
N GLU A 49 -8.98 1.41 12.62
CA GLU A 49 -9.56 1.57 13.96
C GLU A 49 -8.47 1.56 15.04
N GLN A 50 -7.52 0.62 14.96
CA GLN A 50 -6.39 0.56 15.88
C GLN A 50 -5.54 1.82 15.80
N HIS A 51 -5.29 2.31 14.59
CA HIS A 51 -4.50 3.52 14.36
C HIS A 51 -5.22 4.78 14.89
N GLN A 52 -6.54 4.89 14.66
CA GLN A 52 -7.34 6.00 15.15
C GLN A 52 -7.42 6.01 16.69
N ARG A 53 -7.57 4.84 17.32
CA ARG A 53 -7.53 4.70 18.78
C ARG A 53 -6.18 5.14 19.33
N ALA A 54 -5.09 4.68 18.73
CA ALA A 54 -3.75 5.08 19.11
C ALA A 54 -3.51 6.60 18.94
N ALA A 55 -4.01 7.21 17.86
CA ALA A 55 -3.92 8.66 17.66
C ALA A 55 -4.73 9.44 18.71
N THR A 56 -5.88 8.91 19.13
CA THR A 56 -6.71 9.51 20.19
C THR A 56 -6.04 9.38 21.57
N GLU A 57 -5.46 8.22 21.87
CA GLU A 57 -4.71 7.96 23.10
C GLU A 57 -3.38 8.73 23.13
N ALA A 58 -2.75 8.98 21.99
CA ALA A 58 -1.54 9.77 21.85
C ALA A 58 -1.71 11.25 22.23
N GLY A 59 -2.95 11.74 22.28
CA GLY A 59 -3.30 13.00 22.98
C GLY A 59 -2.91 12.99 24.47
N HIS A 60 -2.56 11.84 25.03
CA HIS A 60 -2.04 11.59 26.38
C HIS A 60 -0.64 10.94 26.41
N GLY A 61 0.17 11.07 25.35
CA GLY A 61 1.65 10.96 25.47
C GLY A 61 2.34 9.74 24.88
N VAL A 62 1.64 8.80 24.22
CA VAL A 62 2.30 7.71 23.46
C VAL A 62 1.75 7.68 22.04
N CYS A 63 2.44 8.36 21.12
CA CYS A 63 2.12 8.34 19.69
C CYS A 63 2.65 7.05 19.06
N GLN A 64 1.77 6.11 18.68
CA GLN A 64 2.14 5.08 17.71
C GLN A 64 2.62 5.79 16.44
N PRO A 65 3.78 5.43 15.86
CA PRO A 65 4.27 6.11 14.69
C PRO A 65 3.28 5.98 13.54
N THR A 66 2.65 7.09 13.15
CA THR A 66 1.91 7.23 11.88
C THR A 66 2.82 7.03 10.68
N SER A 67 4.14 7.07 10.88
CA SER A 67 5.15 6.86 9.85
C SER A 67 6.29 5.96 10.34
N ARG A 68 6.80 5.10 9.46
CA ARG A 68 7.94 4.23 9.74
C ARG A 68 9.02 4.40 8.68
N LEU A 69 10.28 4.38 9.14
CA LEU A 69 11.45 4.33 8.27
C LEU A 69 11.82 2.87 8.02
N LEU A 70 11.80 2.45 6.77
CA LEU A 70 12.13 1.11 6.32
C LEU A 70 13.45 1.14 5.56
N ARG A 71 14.17 0.02 5.57
CA ARG A 71 15.43 -0.16 4.84
C ARG A 71 15.32 -1.31 3.88
N GLN A 72 15.72 -1.09 2.64
CA GLN A 72 15.88 -2.16 1.65
C GLN A 72 17.22 -2.02 0.91
N GLY A 73 18.14 -2.94 1.19
CA GLY A 73 19.54 -2.80 0.79
C GLY A 73 20.14 -1.52 1.35
N ASP A 74 20.56 -0.61 0.48
CA ASP A 74 21.14 0.68 0.87
C ASP A 74 20.14 1.84 0.83
N MET A 75 18.88 1.56 0.51
CA MET A 75 17.83 2.58 0.46
C MET A 75 17.08 2.66 1.79
N LEU A 76 16.95 3.88 2.33
CA LEU A 76 16.04 4.20 3.43
C LEU A 76 14.84 4.97 2.86
N PHE A 77 13.64 4.60 3.28
CA PHE A 77 12.41 5.23 2.81
C PHE A 77 11.36 5.24 3.92
N ARG A 78 10.50 6.26 3.92
CA ARG A 78 9.45 6.43 4.93
C ARG A 78 8.10 6.08 4.32
N LEU A 79 7.33 5.26 5.03
CA LEU A 79 5.92 4.99 4.73
C LEU A 79 5.05 5.52 5.87
N GLU A 80 3.87 6.00 5.52
CA GLU A 80 2.85 6.48 6.45
C GLU A 80 1.61 5.57 6.40
N HIS A 81 0.99 5.36 7.56
CA HIS A 81 -0.20 4.53 7.68
C HIS A 81 -1.34 5.15 6.87
N GLY A 82 -1.98 4.35 6.03
CA GLY A 82 -3.06 4.77 5.14
C GLY A 82 -2.62 5.66 3.97
N ALA A 83 -1.33 5.99 3.84
CA ALA A 83 -0.86 6.83 2.76
C ALA A 83 -0.73 6.05 1.44
N ARG A 84 -1.03 6.74 0.34
CA ARG A 84 -0.88 6.26 -1.03
C ARG A 84 0.44 6.75 -1.62
N TYR A 85 1.08 5.88 -2.39
CA TYR A 85 2.37 6.13 -3.00
C TYR A 85 2.37 5.69 -4.45
N ARG A 86 3.19 6.36 -5.26
CA ARG A 86 3.51 5.97 -6.63
C ARG A 86 4.99 5.68 -6.74
N VAL A 87 5.34 4.60 -7.42
CA VAL A 87 6.71 4.26 -7.81
C VAL A 87 6.79 4.03 -9.31
N ARG A 88 7.94 4.31 -9.91
CA ARG A 88 8.22 4.16 -11.34
C ARG A 88 9.41 3.22 -11.54
N HIS A 89 9.37 2.39 -12.58
CA HIS A 89 10.50 1.58 -13.00
C HIS A 89 10.87 1.82 -14.46
N GLY A 90 11.85 2.69 -14.71
CA GLY A 90 12.29 2.99 -16.08
C GLY A 90 11.15 3.51 -16.95
N GLN A 91 10.85 2.80 -18.04
CA GLN A 91 9.76 3.13 -18.98
C GLN A 91 8.45 2.37 -18.69
N GLU A 92 8.40 1.58 -17.62
CA GLU A 92 7.18 0.85 -17.24
C GLU A 92 6.13 1.78 -16.64
N SER A 93 4.87 1.39 -16.78
CA SER A 93 3.74 2.09 -16.16
C SER A 93 3.95 2.23 -14.65
N PRO A 94 3.61 3.38 -14.05
CA PRO A 94 3.76 3.59 -12.62
C PRO A 94 2.91 2.59 -11.83
N ARG A 95 3.44 2.12 -10.70
CA ARG A 95 2.68 1.30 -9.74
C ARG A 95 2.23 2.20 -8.60
N VAL A 96 0.95 2.11 -8.25
CA VAL A 96 0.38 2.82 -7.10
C VAL A 96 0.09 1.79 -6.01
N PHE A 97 0.38 2.14 -4.76
CA PHE A 97 0.07 1.29 -3.61
C PHE A 97 -0.32 2.12 -2.39
N THR A 98 -1.14 1.53 -1.54
CA THR A 98 -1.42 2.00 -0.18
C THR A 98 -0.61 1.20 0.82
N CYS A 99 -0.18 1.83 1.92
CA CYS A 99 0.50 1.15 3.03
C CYS A 99 -0.35 1.21 4.31
N VAL A 100 -0.38 0.12 5.08
CA VAL A 100 -0.91 0.05 6.45
C VAL A 100 0.08 -0.70 7.34
N PHE A 101 0.01 -0.49 8.66
CA PHE A 101 0.91 -1.11 9.62
C PHE A 101 0.13 -1.94 10.65
N ASP A 102 0.54 -3.19 10.88
CA ASP A 102 0.16 -4.00 12.03
C ASP A 102 1.37 -4.11 12.98
N GLY A 103 1.39 -3.27 14.02
CA GLY A 103 2.59 -3.11 14.84
C GLY A 103 3.79 -2.69 13.99
N GLU A 104 4.84 -3.50 13.98
CA GLU A 104 6.08 -3.29 13.20
C GLU A 104 5.97 -3.77 11.75
N THR A 105 4.94 -4.55 11.40
CA THR A 105 4.85 -5.18 10.08
C THR A 105 4.14 -4.28 9.08
N PRO A 106 4.81 -3.85 7.99
CA PRO A 106 4.16 -3.09 6.92
C PRO A 106 3.44 -4.02 5.94
N TYR A 107 2.17 -3.72 5.69
CA TYR A 107 1.39 -4.29 4.60
C TYR A 107 1.19 -3.25 3.51
N ILE A 108 1.29 -3.68 2.26
CA ILE A 108 0.98 -2.86 1.11
C ILE A 108 -0.04 -3.57 0.22
N ALA A 109 -0.87 -2.78 -0.42
CA ALA A 109 -1.78 -3.23 -1.45
C ALA A 109 -1.56 -2.38 -2.68
N PHE A 110 -1.28 -3.02 -3.81
CA PHE A 110 -1.20 -2.33 -5.09
C PHE A 110 -2.60 -1.95 -5.56
N GLU A 111 -2.66 -0.92 -6.39
CA GLU A 111 -3.87 -0.46 -7.03
C GLU A 111 -3.71 -0.54 -8.53
N ASN A 112 -4.74 -1.03 -9.21
CA ASN A 112 -4.83 -0.88 -10.65
C ASN A 112 -5.06 0.59 -10.98
N VAL A 113 -4.09 1.23 -11.63
CA VAL A 113 -4.13 2.66 -11.95
C VAL A 113 -5.25 3.07 -12.92
N VAL A 114 -5.85 2.11 -13.63
CA VAL A 114 -6.96 2.35 -14.57
C VAL A 114 -8.31 2.14 -13.88
N THR A 115 -8.45 1.06 -13.12
CA THR A 115 -9.75 0.70 -12.50
C THR A 115 -9.90 1.18 -11.07
N GLY A 116 -8.82 1.61 -10.42
CA GLY A 116 -8.77 1.93 -8.99
C GLY A 116 -8.90 0.72 -8.07
N VAL A 117 -9.00 -0.50 -8.61
CA VAL A 117 -9.18 -1.72 -7.81
C VAL A 117 -7.91 -2.00 -7.01
N ARG A 118 -8.10 -2.18 -5.69
CA ARG A 118 -7.05 -2.60 -4.75
C ARG A 118 -6.85 -4.11 -4.84
N PHE A 119 -5.60 -4.52 -4.99
CA PHE A 119 -5.17 -5.92 -4.90
C PHE A 119 -4.98 -6.35 -3.42
N PRO A 120 -4.90 -7.65 -3.12
CA PRO A 120 -4.74 -8.14 -1.75
C PRO A 120 -3.52 -7.55 -1.03
N TRP A 121 -3.60 -7.47 0.30
CA TRP A 121 -2.49 -7.04 1.15
C TRP A 121 -1.34 -8.04 1.13
N ILE A 122 -0.13 -7.53 0.96
CA ILE A 122 1.12 -8.29 1.04
C ILE A 122 2.11 -7.58 1.95
N THR A 123 3.04 -8.32 2.55
CA THR A 123 4.15 -7.72 3.29
C THR A 123 5.14 -7.04 2.34
N VAL A 124 5.75 -5.93 2.75
CA VAL A 124 6.65 -5.11 1.90
C VAL A 124 7.95 -5.80 1.50
N ASP A 125 8.40 -6.81 2.25
CA ASP A 125 9.73 -7.40 2.07
C ASP A 125 9.97 -7.89 0.64
N GLY A 126 11.05 -7.39 0.01
CA GLY A 126 11.44 -7.75 -1.35
C GLY A 126 10.51 -7.28 -2.48
N VAL A 127 9.46 -6.50 -2.21
CA VAL A 127 8.45 -6.14 -3.23
C VAL A 127 8.95 -5.07 -4.21
N PHE A 128 9.79 -4.14 -3.74
CA PHE A 128 10.27 -3.03 -4.56
C PHE A 128 11.72 -3.22 -5.02
N ARG A 129 12.07 -2.75 -6.21
CA ARG A 129 13.48 -2.57 -6.60
C ARG A 129 14.01 -1.26 -6.00
N GLN A 130 15.31 -1.19 -5.73
CA GLN A 130 15.92 0.07 -5.24
C GLN A 130 15.66 1.26 -6.18
N THR A 131 15.65 1.03 -7.49
CA THR A 131 15.32 2.05 -8.49
C THR A 131 13.89 2.57 -8.36
N GLU A 132 12.96 1.71 -7.93
CA GLU A 132 11.56 2.10 -7.74
C GLU A 132 11.41 2.96 -6.50
N LEU A 133 12.03 2.53 -5.39
CA LEU A 133 12.05 3.29 -4.13
C LEU A 133 12.67 4.70 -4.31
N ARG A 134 13.64 4.87 -5.22
CA ARG A 134 14.21 6.20 -5.54
C ARG A 134 13.22 7.15 -6.21
N SER A 135 12.19 6.62 -6.85
CA SER A 135 11.14 7.39 -7.53
C SER A 135 9.85 7.50 -6.72
N MET A 136 9.87 6.99 -5.48
CA MET A 136 8.69 6.92 -4.63
C MET A 136 8.20 8.34 -4.30
N GLU A 137 6.97 8.63 -4.69
CA GLU A 137 6.27 9.87 -4.38
C GLU A 137 4.99 9.54 -3.61
N ARG A 138 4.70 10.31 -2.56
CA ARG A 138 3.40 10.25 -1.89
C ARG A 138 2.36 10.89 -2.80
N LEU A 139 1.18 10.29 -2.89
CA LEU A 139 0.03 10.86 -3.57
C LEU A 139 -0.89 11.49 -2.54
N ASP A 140 -1.24 12.76 -2.74
CA ASP A 140 -2.26 13.42 -1.93
C ASP A 140 -3.65 13.03 -2.44
N ALA A 141 -4.67 13.18 -1.59
CA ALA A 141 -6.04 12.79 -1.91
C ALA A 141 -6.61 13.45 -3.19
N GLY A 142 -5.99 14.52 -3.69
CA GLY A 142 -6.36 15.24 -4.91
C GLY A 142 -5.69 14.78 -6.21
N ASP A 143 -4.72 13.86 -6.17
CA ASP A 143 -4.00 13.40 -7.39
C ASP A 143 -4.69 12.25 -8.13
N ALA A 144 -5.78 11.72 -7.56
CA ALA A 144 -6.55 10.63 -8.17
C ALA A 144 -7.44 11.08 -9.35
N GLU A 145 -7.77 12.38 -9.46
CA GLU A 145 -8.73 12.88 -10.47
C GLU A 145 -8.11 13.30 -11.81
N LYS A 146 -6.78 13.37 -11.95
CA LYS A 146 -6.17 14.02 -13.13
C LYS A 146 -5.79 13.10 -14.29
N ASN A 147 -6.07 11.80 -14.23
CA ASN A 147 -5.62 10.84 -15.27
C ASN A 147 -6.73 10.28 -16.17
N VAL A 148 -7.91 10.92 -16.24
CA VAL A 148 -8.96 10.57 -17.22
C VAL A 148 -9.18 11.72 -18.20
N GLU A 149 -8.16 12.08 -18.98
CA GLU A 149 -8.34 12.80 -20.25
C GLU A 149 -7.27 12.40 -21.26
N ILE A 150 -7.45 11.25 -21.92
CA ILE A 150 -6.93 11.05 -23.27
C ILE A 150 -8.03 10.44 -24.12
N GLY A 151 -8.66 11.27 -24.95
CA GLY A 151 -9.69 10.86 -25.88
C GLY A 151 -10.55 11.99 -26.43
N GLY A 152 -9.96 13.16 -26.70
CA GLY A 152 -10.66 14.24 -27.38
C GLY A 152 -11.00 13.84 -28.82
N THR A 153 -12.28 13.66 -29.12
CA THR A 153 -12.84 13.85 -30.46
C THR A 153 -13.78 15.03 -30.40
N GLY A 154 -13.26 16.21 -30.74
CA GLY A 154 -14.07 17.43 -30.91
C GLY A 154 -15.00 17.33 -32.13
N PRO A 155 -16.10 18.08 -32.14
CA PRO A 155 -17.12 18.01 -33.19
C PRO A 155 -16.70 18.81 -34.43
N MET A 156 -16.65 18.18 -35.60
CA MET A 156 -16.67 18.90 -36.87
C MET A 156 -18.11 19.12 -37.32
N GLY A 157 -18.67 20.27 -36.94
CA GLY A 157 -19.71 20.90 -37.74
C GLY A 157 -19.06 21.62 -38.92
N GLN A 158 -19.39 21.22 -40.15
CA GLN A 158 -19.29 22.11 -41.30
C GLN A 158 -20.59 22.00 -42.10
N THR A 159 -21.38 23.06 -41.99
CA THR A 159 -22.42 23.45 -42.93
C THR A 159 -21.79 23.91 -44.24
N SER A 160 -22.33 23.49 -45.39
CA SER A 160 -22.62 24.43 -46.48
C SER A 160 -23.61 23.84 -47.50
N PRO A 161 -24.39 24.71 -48.18
CA PRO A 161 -25.52 24.34 -49.01
C PRO A 161 -25.17 24.26 -50.51
N ALA A 162 -26.00 23.54 -51.26
CA ALA A 162 -26.36 23.80 -52.65
C ALA A 162 -27.68 23.09 -52.95
#